data_AF-A0A1B6LGV4-F1
#
_entry.id   AF-A0A1B6LGV4-F1
#
_cell.length_a   1.000
_cell.length_b   1.000
_cell.length_c   1.000
_cell.angle_alpha   90.00
_cell.angle_beta   90.00
_cell.angle_gamma   90.00
#
_symmetry.space_group_name_H-M   'P 1'
#
loop_
_entity.id
_entity.type
_entity.pdbx_description
1 polymer ?
#
loop_
_entity_poly.entity_id
_entity_poly.type
_entity_poly.pdbx_seq_one_letter_code
_entity_poly.pdbx_strand_id
1 'polypeptide(L)'
;ADSCTVPAPMNKKYLQCNAPLTWFNMDKKDYSLRWTHLEKANLESNSPWVFSNTHNTPVVICGQTTGRCYLPGGYTAVLSYNLTSSVSILQRLFESEWFDGQTRVVFVDMLILNVNSDFITYVTLMLEKLADGSFHFFVKTEVLHPLPSGFLLTLAPLLMFSFYYFF
;
A
#
# COMPACT_ATOMS: atom_id res chain seq x y z
N ALA A 1 -0.75 -19.62 -9.41
CA ALA A 1 -0.95 -20.89 -8.69
C ALA A 1 -2.22 -20.71 -7.91
N ASP A 2 -3.23 -21.54 -8.13
CA ASP A 2 -4.52 -21.37 -7.49
C ASP A 2 -4.35 -21.45 -5.98
N SER A 3 -4.73 -20.37 -5.29
CA SER A 3 -4.48 -20.27 -3.85
C SER A 3 -5.34 -21.23 -3.02
N CYS A 4 -6.31 -21.91 -3.63
CA CYS A 4 -7.12 -22.95 -3.00
C CYS A 4 -7.64 -23.95 -4.03
N THR A 5 -7.95 -25.16 -3.57
CA THR A 5 -8.48 -26.26 -4.38
C THR A 5 -10.00 -26.36 -4.22
N VAL A 6 -10.75 -26.34 -5.33
CA VAL A 6 -12.19 -26.60 -5.32
C VAL A 6 -12.43 -28.08 -4.99
N PRO A 7 -13.30 -28.42 -4.03
CA PRO A 7 -13.63 -29.81 -3.71
C PRO A 7 -14.10 -30.58 -4.96
N ALA A 8 -13.65 -31.83 -5.10
CA ALA A 8 -13.93 -32.67 -6.28
C ALA A 8 -15.43 -32.74 -6.68
N PRO A 9 -16.41 -32.79 -5.76
CA PRO A 9 -17.83 -32.78 -6.13
C PRO A 9 -18.29 -31.46 -6.77
N MET A 10 -17.58 -30.36 -6.50
CA MET A 10 -17.97 -29.00 -6.88
C MET A 10 -17.18 -28.47 -8.09
N ASN A 11 -16.07 -29.12 -8.47
CA ASN A 11 -15.18 -28.67 -9.54
C ASN A 11 -15.81 -28.64 -10.94
N LYS A 12 -16.93 -29.35 -11.16
CA LYS A 12 -17.69 -29.30 -12.41
C LYS A 12 -18.44 -27.98 -12.61
N LYS A 13 -18.79 -27.31 -11.51
CA LYS A 13 -19.58 -26.06 -11.52
C LYS A 13 -18.73 -24.83 -11.22
N TYR A 14 -17.72 -24.99 -10.36
CA TYR A 14 -16.87 -23.89 -9.92
C TYR A 14 -15.46 -24.10 -10.44
N LEU A 15 -15.05 -23.23 -11.37
CA LEU A 15 -13.74 -23.29 -12.04
C LEU A 15 -12.63 -22.60 -11.26
N GLN A 16 -12.99 -21.72 -10.31
CA GLN A 16 -12.04 -20.89 -9.58
C GLN A 16 -12.41 -20.81 -8.10
N CYS A 17 -11.39 -20.68 -7.26
CA CYS A 17 -11.52 -20.52 -5.82
C CYS A 17 -10.69 -19.31 -5.37
N ASN A 18 -11.31 -18.50 -4.50
CA ASN A 18 -10.71 -17.31 -3.93
C ASN A 18 -10.33 -17.58 -2.48
N ALA A 19 -9.05 -17.85 -2.22
CA ALA A 19 -8.58 -18.00 -0.84
C ALA A 19 -8.47 -16.62 -0.16
N PRO A 20 -8.60 -16.57 1.17
CA PRO A 20 -8.18 -15.40 1.95
C PRO A 20 -6.71 -15.06 1.68
N LEU A 21 -6.39 -13.77 1.61
CA LEU A 21 -4.99 -13.35 1.50
C LEU A 21 -4.27 -13.58 2.84
N THR A 22 -3.10 -14.17 2.75
CA THR A 22 -2.14 -14.44 3.83
C THR A 22 -0.75 -14.07 3.31
N TRP A 23 0.23 -14.04 4.21
CA TRP A 23 1.60 -13.79 3.81
C TRP A 23 2.21 -14.89 2.91
N PHE A 24 1.71 -16.12 3.04
CA PHE A 24 2.24 -17.29 2.31
C PHE A 24 1.74 -17.37 0.87
N ASN A 25 0.54 -16.87 0.61
CA ASN A 25 -0.12 -16.93 -0.70
C ASN A 25 -0.17 -15.56 -1.40
N MET A 26 0.56 -14.58 -0.87
CA MET A 26 0.75 -13.29 -1.53
C MET A 26 1.46 -13.50 -2.86
N ASP A 27 0.90 -12.93 -3.93
CA ASP A 27 1.52 -12.97 -5.24
C ASP A 27 2.71 -12.00 -5.30
N LYS A 28 3.82 -12.49 -5.86
CA LYS A 28 5.11 -11.79 -5.93
C LYS A 28 5.76 -11.88 -7.31
N LYS A 29 4.97 -12.21 -8.32
CA LYS A 29 5.44 -12.36 -9.70
C LYS A 29 5.38 -11.02 -10.42
N ASP A 30 6.22 -10.88 -11.44
CA ASP A 30 6.12 -9.74 -12.33
C ASP A 30 5.22 -10.09 -13.50
N TYR A 31 4.41 -9.10 -13.90
CA TYR A 31 3.45 -9.21 -14.97
C TYR A 31 3.65 -8.12 -16.02
N SER A 32 3.07 -8.37 -17.18
CA SER A 32 2.82 -7.37 -18.22
C SER A 32 1.41 -6.78 -18.05
N LEU A 33 1.06 -5.86 -18.93
CA LEU A 33 -0.26 -5.21 -18.97
C LEU A 33 -1.41 -6.24 -18.84
N ARG A 34 -2.42 -5.92 -18.02
CA ARG A 34 -3.59 -6.78 -17.74
C ARG A 34 -3.24 -8.12 -17.07
N TRP A 35 -2.27 -8.12 -16.17
CA TRP A 35 -1.85 -9.34 -15.43
C TRP A 35 -1.39 -10.48 -16.34
N THR A 36 -0.85 -10.15 -17.53
CA THR A 36 -0.39 -11.15 -18.50
C THR A 36 1.02 -11.64 -18.16
N HIS A 37 1.34 -12.88 -18.56
CA HIS A 37 2.65 -13.45 -18.32
C HIS A 37 3.75 -12.64 -19.00
N LEU A 38 4.86 -12.44 -18.28
CA LEU A 38 5.98 -11.67 -18.76
C LEU A 38 6.78 -12.45 -19.82
N GLU A 39 6.52 -12.20 -21.10
CA GLU A 39 7.41 -12.63 -22.18
C GLU A 39 8.57 -11.61 -22.27
N LYS A 40 9.70 -11.90 -21.61
CA LYS A 40 11.00 -11.20 -21.64
C LYS A 40 11.03 -9.81 -22.35
N ALA A 41 11.14 -8.72 -21.58
CA ALA A 41 12.25 -7.75 -21.60
C ALA A 41 11.87 -6.40 -20.92
N ASN A 42 12.86 -5.80 -20.25
CA ASN A 42 12.95 -4.38 -19.86
C ASN A 42 11.69 -3.75 -19.25
N LEU A 43 11.19 -4.33 -18.16
CA LEU A 43 10.25 -3.61 -17.32
C LEU A 43 10.97 -2.44 -16.65
N GLU A 44 10.40 -1.24 -16.80
CA GLU A 44 10.76 -0.13 -15.93
C GLU A 44 10.50 -0.55 -14.48
N SER A 45 11.45 -0.29 -13.59
CA SER A 45 11.36 -0.67 -12.17
C SER A 45 10.14 -0.05 -11.46
N ASN A 46 9.48 0.96 -12.06
CA ASN A 46 8.31 1.65 -11.53
C ASN A 46 7.00 1.24 -12.23
N SER A 47 7.00 0.16 -13.02
CA SER A 47 5.79 -0.35 -13.67
C SER A 47 4.77 -0.84 -12.62
N PRO A 48 3.47 -0.52 -12.78
CA PRO A 48 2.44 -0.95 -11.84
C PRO A 48 2.14 -2.46 -11.90
N TRP A 49 2.80 -3.21 -12.79
CA TRP A 49 2.63 -4.65 -12.95
C TRP A 49 3.80 -5.45 -12.37
N VAL A 50 4.81 -4.76 -11.82
CA VAL A 50 6.00 -5.35 -11.22
C VAL A 50 5.81 -5.40 -9.71
N PHE A 51 6.10 -6.56 -9.13
CA PHE A 51 6.03 -6.70 -7.69
C PHE A 51 7.17 -5.91 -7.05
N SER A 52 6.83 -5.05 -6.10
CA SER A 52 7.82 -4.24 -5.41
C SER A 52 7.63 -4.27 -3.90
N ASN A 53 8.78 -4.34 -3.21
CA ASN A 53 8.93 -4.07 -1.78
C ASN A 53 9.58 -2.70 -1.52
N THR A 54 9.70 -1.84 -2.54
CA THR A 54 10.45 -0.56 -2.42
C THR A 54 9.58 0.58 -1.90
N HIS A 55 8.28 0.57 -2.18
CA HIS A 55 7.32 1.58 -1.70
C HIS A 55 6.78 1.28 -0.29
N ASN A 56 7.52 0.48 0.48
CA ASN A 56 7.16 0.05 1.82
C ASN A 56 6.78 1.22 2.72
N THR A 57 5.50 1.34 3.03
CA THR A 57 5.11 1.70 4.38
C THR A 57 5.67 0.61 5.29
N PRO A 58 6.61 0.88 6.21
CA PRO A 58 7.22 -0.14 7.07
C PRO A 58 6.22 -0.77 8.06
N VAL A 59 4.94 -0.43 7.93
CA VAL A 59 3.89 -0.70 8.90
C VAL A 59 2.97 -1.76 8.33
N VAL A 60 2.83 -2.85 9.07
CA VAL A 60 1.76 -3.82 8.87
C VAL A 60 0.44 -3.11 9.12
N ILE A 61 -0.44 -3.10 8.12
CA ILE A 61 -1.75 -2.45 8.23
C ILE A 61 -2.79 -3.52 8.50
N CYS A 62 -3.53 -3.34 9.60
CA CYS A 62 -4.58 -4.27 9.99
C CYS A 62 -5.95 -3.63 9.78
N GLY A 63 -6.84 -4.35 9.10
CA GLY A 63 -8.24 -3.97 8.96
C GLY A 63 -8.94 -4.04 10.32
N GLN A 64 -9.51 -2.92 10.79
CA GLN A 64 -10.16 -2.87 12.11
C GLN A 64 -11.37 -3.81 12.21
N THR A 65 -12.13 -3.96 11.12
CA THR A 65 -13.34 -4.80 11.11
C THR A 65 -13.03 -6.28 10.98
N THR A 66 -12.03 -6.63 10.18
CA THR A 66 -11.71 -8.03 9.83
C THR A 66 -10.63 -8.62 10.73
N GLY A 67 -9.86 -7.77 11.42
CA GLY A 67 -8.68 -8.16 12.21
C GLY A 67 -7.53 -8.69 11.35
N ARG A 68 -7.62 -8.61 10.02
CA ARG A 68 -6.61 -9.12 9.10
C ARG A 68 -5.50 -8.10 8.90
N CYS A 69 -4.27 -8.57 8.99
CA CYS A 69 -3.08 -7.75 8.84
C CYS A 69 -2.38 -8.06 7.52
N TYR A 70 -1.98 -7.00 6.82
CA TYR A 70 -1.32 -7.08 5.52
C TYR A 70 0.13 -6.65 5.65
N LEU A 71 1.02 -7.48 5.13
CA LEU A 71 2.43 -7.16 5.02
C LEU A 71 2.66 -6.13 3.91
N PRO A 72 3.71 -5.32 4.02
CA PRO A 72 4.09 -4.40 2.97
C PRO A 72 4.52 -5.15 1.70
N GLY A 73 4.42 -4.43 0.58
CA GLY A 73 4.75 -4.91 -0.75
C GLY A 73 3.51 -5.14 -1.61
N GLY A 74 3.73 -5.25 -2.91
CA GLY A 74 2.67 -5.46 -3.90
C GLY A 74 2.94 -4.71 -5.19
N TYR A 75 1.86 -4.42 -5.90
CA TYR A 75 1.88 -3.70 -7.16
C TYR A 75 1.48 -2.26 -6.90
N THR A 76 2.27 -1.30 -7.37
CA THR A 76 2.10 0.12 -7.02
C THR A 76 2.03 0.99 -8.28
N ALA A 77 1.04 1.87 -8.35
CA ALA A 77 0.98 2.93 -9.35
C ALA A 77 1.13 4.29 -8.66
N VAL A 78 2.19 5.02 -9.02
CA VAL A 78 2.45 6.36 -8.45
C VAL A 78 1.61 7.39 -9.20
N LEU A 79 0.76 8.10 -8.47
CA LEU A 79 -0.03 9.20 -9.00
C LEU A 79 0.81 10.48 -9.11
N SER A 80 0.37 11.42 -9.95
CA SER A 80 1.00 12.72 -10.13
C SER A 80 0.46 13.74 -9.13
N TYR A 81 1.23 14.82 -8.89
CA TYR A 81 0.73 16.01 -8.20
C TYR A 81 -0.28 16.80 -9.06
N ASN A 82 -0.32 16.57 -10.37
CA ASN A 82 -1.29 17.20 -11.27
C ASN A 82 -2.57 16.35 -11.38
N LEU A 83 -3.73 16.98 -11.14
CA LEU A 83 -5.02 16.31 -11.19
C LEU A 83 -5.29 15.61 -12.54
N THR A 84 -5.09 16.32 -13.66
CA THR A 84 -5.33 15.78 -15.01
C THR A 84 -4.44 14.57 -15.29
N SER A 85 -3.15 14.65 -14.91
CA SER A 85 -2.22 13.54 -15.07
C SER A 85 -2.64 12.34 -14.21
N SER A 86 -3.03 12.57 -12.95
CA SER A 86 -3.48 11.49 -12.05
C SER A 86 -4.76 10.84 -12.52
N VAL A 87 -5.74 11.61 -12.98
CA VAL A 87 -6.98 11.07 -13.59
C VAL A 87 -6.64 10.22 -14.81
N SER A 88 -5.70 10.65 -15.65
CA SER A 88 -5.27 9.86 -16.81
C SER A 88 -4.60 8.54 -16.42
N ILE A 89 -3.82 8.52 -15.34
CA ILE A 89 -3.20 7.30 -14.80
C ILE A 89 -4.29 6.36 -14.27
N LEU A 90 -5.21 6.87 -13.44
CA LEU A 90 -6.31 6.09 -12.89
C LEU A 90 -7.20 5.49 -13.98
N GLN A 91 -7.50 6.26 -15.02
CA GLN A 91 -8.28 5.79 -16.16
C GLN A 91 -7.57 4.64 -16.87
N ARG A 92 -6.26 4.72 -17.11
CA ARG A 92 -5.48 3.61 -17.71
C ARG A 92 -5.48 2.37 -16.83
N LEU A 93 -5.35 2.52 -15.51
CA LEU A 93 -5.41 1.39 -14.57
C LEU A 93 -6.78 0.73 -14.59
N PHE A 94 -7.85 1.53 -14.69
CA PHE A 94 -9.21 1.02 -14.81
C PHE A 94 -9.42 0.27 -16.13
N GLU A 95 -9.05 0.87 -17.26
CA GLU A 95 -9.18 0.27 -18.61
C GLU A 95 -8.34 -1.01 -18.78
N SER A 96 -7.25 -1.13 -18.04
CA SER A 96 -6.38 -2.33 -18.04
C SER A 96 -6.76 -3.37 -17.00
N GLU A 97 -7.88 -3.19 -16.28
CA GLU A 97 -8.35 -4.12 -15.24
C GLU A 97 -7.29 -4.38 -14.17
N TRP A 98 -6.55 -3.33 -13.79
CA TRP A 98 -5.52 -3.44 -12.74
C TRP A 98 -6.14 -3.87 -11.41
N PHE A 99 -7.32 -3.35 -11.06
CA PHE A 99 -8.12 -3.87 -9.95
C PHE A 99 -9.05 -4.98 -10.46
N ASP A 100 -8.75 -6.24 -10.11
CA ASP A 100 -9.40 -7.41 -10.71
C ASP A 100 -10.12 -8.31 -9.69
N GLY A 101 -10.61 -9.47 -10.15
CA GLY A 101 -11.28 -10.46 -9.31
C GLY A 101 -10.38 -11.04 -8.20
N GLN A 102 -9.07 -11.12 -8.46
CA GLN A 102 -8.07 -11.71 -7.58
C GLN A 102 -7.53 -10.71 -6.56
N THR A 103 -7.71 -9.42 -6.77
CA THR A 103 -7.28 -8.37 -5.84
C THR A 103 -8.02 -8.50 -4.51
N ARG A 104 -7.27 -8.41 -3.40
CA ARG A 104 -7.78 -8.62 -2.03
C ARG A 104 -7.73 -7.37 -1.18
N VAL A 105 -6.77 -6.51 -1.43
CA VAL A 105 -6.65 -5.24 -0.71
C VAL A 105 -6.03 -4.21 -1.62
N VAL A 106 -6.53 -2.98 -1.54
CA VAL A 106 -5.93 -1.80 -2.19
C VAL A 106 -5.68 -0.76 -1.12
N PHE A 107 -4.49 -0.18 -1.15
CA PHE A 107 -4.11 0.95 -0.33
C PHE A 107 -3.96 2.20 -1.20
N VAL A 108 -4.45 3.32 -0.70
CA VAL A 108 -4.20 4.64 -1.28
C VAL A 108 -3.57 5.50 -0.20
N ASP A 109 -2.28 5.79 -0.36
CA ASP A 109 -1.50 6.59 0.57
C ASP A 109 -1.30 8.00 0.02
N MET A 110 -1.54 9.00 0.87
CA MET A 110 -1.37 10.39 0.52
C MET A 110 -0.92 11.23 1.72
N LEU A 111 -0.12 12.26 1.43
CA LEU A 111 0.31 13.27 2.39
C LEU A 111 -0.47 14.56 2.11
N ILE A 112 -1.20 15.03 3.11
CA ILE A 112 -1.94 16.29 3.06
C ILE A 112 -1.18 17.30 3.92
N LEU A 113 -0.65 18.35 3.29
CA LEU A 113 0.01 19.45 4.00
C LEU A 113 -1.01 20.53 4.34
N ASN A 114 -1.14 20.87 5.63
CA ASN A 114 -1.85 22.06 6.06
C ASN A 114 -0.86 23.22 6.24
N VAL A 115 -0.77 24.08 5.24
CA VAL A 115 0.14 25.24 5.23
C VAL A 115 -0.18 26.28 6.30
N ASN A 116 -1.41 26.32 6.82
CA ASN A 116 -1.82 27.31 7.83
C ASN A 116 -1.34 26.95 9.24
N SER A 117 -1.23 25.65 9.53
CA SER A 117 -0.92 25.12 10.85
C SER A 117 0.38 24.32 10.89
N ASP A 118 1.10 24.28 9.77
CA ASP A 118 2.40 23.63 9.60
C ASP A 118 2.41 22.19 10.12
N PHE A 119 1.37 21.40 9.83
CA PHE A 119 1.38 19.97 10.08
C PHE A 119 1.08 19.19 8.81
N ILE A 120 1.62 17.98 8.73
CA ILE A 120 1.40 17.05 7.63
C ILE A 120 0.51 15.93 8.14
N THR A 121 -0.57 15.61 7.44
CA THR A 121 -1.39 14.44 7.72
C THR A 121 -1.07 13.35 6.71
N TYR A 122 -0.60 12.22 7.20
CA TYR A 122 -0.50 11.00 6.41
C TYR A 122 -1.84 10.25 6.46
N VAL A 123 -2.47 10.08 5.31
CA VAL A 123 -3.75 9.41 5.15
C VAL A 123 -3.56 8.14 4.36
N THR A 124 -3.98 7.02 4.93
CA THR A 124 -4.09 5.73 4.26
C THR A 124 -5.57 5.37 4.13
N LEU A 125 -6.04 5.22 2.90
CA LEU A 125 -7.33 4.58 2.61
C LEU A 125 -7.09 3.12 2.27
N MET A 126 -7.89 2.23 2.83
CA MET A 126 -7.78 0.79 2.63
C MET A 126 -9.14 0.25 2.18
N LEU A 127 -9.14 -0.43 1.04
CA LEU A 127 -10.28 -1.19 0.53
C LEU A 127 -9.94 -2.67 0.54
N GLU A 128 -10.57 -3.43 1.43
CA GLU A 128 -10.42 -4.87 1.55
C GLU A 128 -11.58 -5.61 0.87
N LYS A 129 -11.26 -6.61 0.05
CA LYS A 129 -12.20 -7.56 -0.55
C LYS A 129 -12.00 -8.93 0.09
N LEU A 130 -13.01 -9.40 0.83
CA LEU A 130 -12.96 -10.70 1.48
C LEU A 130 -13.23 -11.84 0.49
N ALA A 131 -12.87 -13.05 0.91
CA ALA A 131 -13.08 -14.27 0.12
C ALA A 131 -14.57 -14.60 -0.15
N ASP A 132 -15.48 -14.11 0.70
CA ASP A 132 -16.93 -14.21 0.51
C ASP A 132 -17.49 -13.17 -0.48
N GLY A 133 -16.65 -12.26 -0.98
CA GLY A 133 -17.00 -11.21 -1.93
C GLY A 133 -17.44 -9.89 -1.30
N SER A 134 -17.47 -9.77 0.03
CA SER A 134 -17.78 -8.50 0.68
C SER A 134 -16.62 -7.49 0.57
N PHE A 135 -16.97 -6.20 0.62
CA PHE A 135 -16.01 -5.10 0.63
C PHE A 135 -16.06 -4.35 1.95
N HIS A 136 -14.88 -4.06 2.50
CA HIS A 136 -14.70 -3.29 3.71
C HIS A 136 -13.78 -2.10 3.44
N PHE A 137 -14.18 -0.93 3.91
CA PHE A 137 -13.42 0.31 3.75
C PHE A 137 -12.93 0.80 5.10
N PHE A 138 -11.67 1.23 5.15
CA PHE A 138 -11.03 1.73 6.35
C PHE A 138 -10.17 2.95 6.03
N VAL A 139 -10.15 3.92 6.96
CA VAL A 139 -9.34 5.14 6.85
C VAL A 139 -8.47 5.25 8.09
N LYS A 140 -7.16 5.39 7.87
CA LYS A 140 -6.19 5.68 8.92
C LYS A 140 -5.56 7.04 8.66
N THR A 141 -5.47 7.85 9.71
CA THR A 141 -4.85 9.17 9.65
C THR A 141 -3.81 9.30 10.74
N GLU A 142 -2.61 9.72 10.38
CA GLU A 142 -1.53 10.04 11.32
C GLU A 142 -1.10 11.49 11.10
N VAL A 143 -1.07 12.29 12.16
CA VAL A 143 -0.67 13.70 12.09
C VAL A 143 0.79 13.81 12.51
N LEU A 144 1.61 14.33 11.61
CA LEU A 144 3.02 14.61 11.79
C LEU A 144 3.20 16.10 12.06
N HIS A 145 3.67 16.41 13.27
CA HIS A 145 4.07 17.76 13.63
C HIS A 145 5.55 17.97 13.32
N PRO A 146 5.95 19.12 12.76
CA PRO A 146 7.34 19.48 12.62
C PRO A 146 7.96 19.55 14.01
N LEU A 147 9.22 19.11 14.10
CA LEU A 147 9.99 19.28 15.32
C LEU A 147 10.05 20.77 15.66
N PRO A 148 9.66 21.19 16.87
CA PRO A 148 9.76 22.58 17.25
C PRO A 148 11.24 22.98 17.17
N SER A 149 11.54 24.01 16.36
CA SER A 149 12.89 24.56 16.16
C SER A 149 13.60 24.93 17.47
N GLY A 150 12.84 25.20 18.54
CA GLY A 150 13.35 25.45 19.88
C GLY A 150 13.88 24.22 20.65
N PHE A 151 13.50 22.99 20.31
CA PHE A 151 13.87 21.80 21.10
C PHE A 151 15.35 21.40 20.91
N LEU A 152 15.89 21.58 19.70
CA LEU A 152 17.32 21.42 19.44
C LEU A 152 18.14 22.54 20.09
N LEU A 153 17.58 23.75 20.15
CA LEU A 153 18.19 24.91 20.80
C LEU A 153 18.20 24.81 22.34
N THR A 154 17.35 23.97 22.96
CA THR A 154 17.38 23.75 24.42
C THR A 154 18.29 22.59 24.83
N LEU A 155 18.37 21.51 24.04
CA LEU A 155 19.18 20.34 24.40
C LEU A 155 20.69 20.56 24.19
N ALA A 156 21.07 21.23 23.11
CA ALA A 156 22.48 21.52 22.81
C ALA A 156 23.17 22.32 23.95
N PRO A 157 22.63 23.44 24.46
CA PRO A 157 23.26 24.15 25.56
C PRO A 157 23.22 23.36 26.87
N LEU A 158 22.17 22.59 27.18
CA LEU A 158 22.14 21.78 28.40
C LEU A 158 23.21 20.68 28.40
N LEU A 159 23.44 20.03 27.26
CA LEU A 159 24.54 19.08 27.09
C LEU A 159 25.90 19.77 27.21
N MET A 160 26.09 20.93 26.57
CA MET A 160 27.31 21.73 26.70
C MET A 160 27.56 22.20 28.13
N PHE A 161 26.53 22.64 28.85
CA PHE A 161 26.60 23.01 30.27
C PHE A 161 26.97 21.80 31.14
N SER A 162 26.37 20.64 30.91
CA SER A 162 26.74 19.42 31.64
C SER A 162 28.17 18.98 31.35
N PHE A 163 28.63 19.04 30.10
CA PHE A 163 30.03 18.76 29.76
C PHE A 163 31.00 19.76 30.43
N TYR A 164 30.66 21.04 30.48
CA TYR A 164 31.49 22.08 31.11
C TYR A 164 31.60 21.96 32.64
N TYR A 165 30.57 21.43 33.30
CA TYR A 165 30.55 21.31 34.76
C TYR A 165 30.98 19.92 35.28
N PHE A 166 30.89 18.87 34.46
CA PHE A 166 31.21 17.49 34.86
C PHE A 166 32.51 16.94 34.24
N PHE A 167 33.15 17.65 33.31
CA PHE A 167 34.47 17.35 32.73
C PHE A 167 35.36 18.59 32.68
#